data_AF-A0A2V9Y6V8-F1
#
_entry.id   AF-A0A2V9Y6V8-F1
#
_cell.length_a   1.000
_cell.length_b   1.000
_cell.length_c   1.000
_cell.angle_alpha   90.00
_cell.angle_beta   90.00
_cell.angle_gamma   90.00
#
_symmetry.space_group_name_H-M   'P 1'
#
loop_
_entity.id
_entity.type
_entity.pdbx_description
1 polymer ?
#
loop_
_entity_poly.entity_id
_entity_poly.type
_entity_poly.pdbx_seq_one_letter_code
_entity_poly.pdbx_strand_id
1 'polypeptide(L)' 'MPKFEECLQRLEKIVQELEKGDVPLEKSLTLFEEGMQLSATCRKEL' A
#
# COMPACT_ATOMS: atom_id res chain seq x y z
N MET A 1 5.84 -18.10 0.49
CA MET A 1 6.72 -16.94 0.27
C MET A 1 6.25 -15.82 1.18
N PRO A 2 6.81 -15.68 2.40
CA PRO A 2 6.32 -14.72 3.39
C PRO A 2 6.35 -13.26 2.91
N LYS A 3 7.34 -12.90 2.08
CA LYS A 3 7.48 -11.53 1.53
C LYS A 3 6.32 -11.07 0.64
N PHE A 4 5.78 -11.95 -0.20
CA PHE A 4 4.67 -11.59 -1.08
C PHE A 4 3.40 -11.32 -0.27
N GLU A 5 3.13 -12.19 0.70
CA GLU A 5 1.95 -12.11 1.58
C GLU A 5 2.02 -10.86 2.49
N GLU A 6 3.19 -10.54 3.04
CA GLU A 6 3.43 -9.30 3.78
C GLU A 6 3.24 -8.04 2.90
N CYS A 7 3.73 -8.08 1.67
CA CYS A 7 3.62 -7.00 0.69
C CYS A 7 2.14 -6.76 0.32
N LEU A 8 1.37 -7.84 0.13
CA LEU A 8 -0.07 -7.79 -0.15
C LEU A 8 -0.86 -7.24 1.05
N GLN A 9 -0.59 -7.73 2.26
CA GLN A 9 -1.26 -7.27 3.49
C GLN A 9 -1.02 -5.78 3.76
N ARG A 10 0.18 -5.27 3.46
CA ARG A 10 0.47 -3.84 3.61
C ARG A 10 -0.31 -3.01 2.58
N LEU A 11 -0.38 -3.47 1.34
CA LEU A 11 -1.13 -2.80 0.27
C LEU A 11 -2.63 -2.72 0.61
N GLU A 12 -3.22 -3.80 1.12
CA GLU A 12 -4.62 -3.80 1.58
C GLU A 12 -4.88 -2.77 2.69
N LYS A 13 -3.97 -2.67 3.67
CA LYS A 13 -4.08 -1.64 4.73
C LYS A 13 -4.03 -0.23 4.18
N ILE A 14 -3.14 0.02 3.22
CA ILE A 14 -3.03 1.34 2.57
C ILE A 14 -4.33 1.69 1.84
N VAL A 15 -4.90 0.74 1.08
CA VAL A 15 -6.19 0.94 0.39
C VAL A 15 -7.29 1.22 1.41
N GLN A 16 -7.39 0.45 2.48
CA GLN A 16 -8.37 0.67 3.55
C GLN A 16 -8.23 2.04 4.22
N GLU A 17 -7.00 2.52 4.45
CA GLU A 17 -6.78 3.86 5.00
C GLU A 17 -7.20 4.96 4.02
N LEU A 18 -6.89 4.80 2.73
CA LEU A 18 -7.31 5.76 1.70
C LEU A 18 -8.83 5.79 1.48
N GLU A 19 -9.50 4.64 1.57
CA GLU A 19 -10.96 4.52 1.41
C GLU A 19 -11.77 5.14 2.56
N LYS A 20 -11.19 5.26 3.76
CA LYS A 20 -11.88 5.90 4.90
C LYS A 20 -12.19 7.37 4.66
N GLY A 21 -11.43 8.04 3.79
CA GLY A 21 -11.68 9.43 3.39
C GLY A 21 -11.48 10.48 4.50
N ASP A 22 -11.07 10.08 5.70
CA ASP A 22 -10.75 10.94 6.85
C ASP A 22 -9.25 11.27 6.93
N VAL A 23 -8.46 10.73 6.00
CA VAL A 23 -7.01 10.92 5.95
C VAL A 23 -6.68 12.29 5.33
N PRO A 24 -5.87 13.13 6.02
CA PRO A 24 -5.40 14.40 5.47
C PRO A 24 -4.68 14.20 4.13
N LEU A 25 -4.84 15.16 3.20
CA LEU A 25 -4.27 15.08 1.85
C LEU A 25 -2.79 14.71 1.83
N GLU A 26 -1.97 15.33 2.68
CA GLU A 26 -0.53 15.04 2.79
C GLU A 26 -0.27 13.56 3.13
N LYS A 27 -1.04 13.02 4.08
CA LYS A 27 -0.93 11.62 4.48
C LYS A 27 -1.46 10.68 3.40
N SER A 28 -2.50 11.07 2.67
CA SER A 28 -3.00 10.34 1.50
C SER A 28 -1.96 10.25 0.38
N LEU A 29 -1.20 11.33 0.14
CA LEU A 29 -0.09 11.33 -0.81
C LEU A 29 1.03 10.39 -0.37
N THR A 30 1.42 10.42 0.90
CA THR A 30 2.43 9.49 1.45
C THR A 30 2.00 8.03 1.32
N LEU A 31 0.75 7.72 1.70
CA LEU A 31 0.18 6.38 1.58
C LEU A 31 0.12 5.91 0.13
N PHE A 32 -0.21 6.80 -0.81
CA PHE A 32 -0.24 6.50 -2.23
C PHE A 32 1.16 6.18 -2.79
N GLU A 33 2.17 6.98 -2.46
CA GLU A 33 3.56 6.70 -2.86
C GLU A 33 4.06 5.36 -2.32
N GLU A 34 3.77 5.07 -1.04
CA GLU A 34 4.10 3.79 -0.42
C GLU A 34 3.40 2.62 -1.14
N GLY A 35 2.10 2.75 -1.42
CA GLY A 35 1.32 1.75 -2.15
C GLY A 35 1.85 1.47 -3.56
N MET A 36 2.32 2.50 -4.27
CA MET A 36 2.94 2.37 -5.58
C MET A 36 4.27 1.60 -5.53
N GLN A 37 5.13 1.90 -4.55
CA GLN A 37 6.39 1.18 -4.34
C GLN A 37 6.18 -0.28 -3.94
N LEU A 38 5.22 -0.53 -3.05
CA LEU A 38 4.83 -1.88 -2.66
C LEU A 38 4.27 -2.67 -3.84
N SER A 39 3.35 -2.09 -4.61
CA SER A 39 2.78 -2.74 -5.81
C SER A 39 3.87 -3.13 -6.81
N ALA A 40 4.87 -2.27 -7.04
CA ALA A 40 6.00 -2.57 -7.90
C ALA A 40 6.88 -3.70 -7.34
N THR A 41 7.02 -3.78 -6.02
CA THR A 41 7.80 -4.80 -5.33
C THR A 41 7.09 -6.15 -5.35
N CYS A 42 5.81 -6.21 -5.00
CA CYS A 42 5.05 -7.47 -5.02
C CYS A 42 4.98 -8.05 -6.45
N ARG A 43 4.97 -7.20 -7.47
CA ARG A 43 4.96 -7.61 -8.90
C ARG A 43 6.28 -8.20 -9.39
N LYS A 44 7.40 -7.90 -8.71
CA LYS A 44 8.72 -8.49 -9.02
C LYS A 44 8.96 -9.84 -8.35
N GLU A 45 8.18 -10.14 -7.31
CA GLU A 45 8.25 -11.40 -6.55
C GLU A 45 7.26 -12.46 -7.10
N LEU A 46 6.48 -12.11 -8.13
CA LEU A 46 5.60 -12.97 -8.93
C LEU A 46 6.36 -13.61 -10.10
#